data_AF-A0AAU0ML60-F1
#
_entry.id   AF-A0AAU0ML60-F1
#
_cell.length_a   1.000
_cell.length_b   1.000
_cell.length_c   1.000
_cell.angle_alpha   90.00
_cell.angle_beta   90.00
_cell.angle_gamma   90.00
#
_symmetry.space_group_name_H-M   'P 1'
#
loop_
_entity.id
_entity.type
_entity.pdbx_description
1 polymer ?
#
loop_
_entity_poly.entity_id
_entity_poly.type
_entity_poly.pdbx_seq_one_letter_code
_entity_poly.pdbx_strand_id
1 'polypeptide(L)'
;MLDAIRHAVRSDIASPWSRASSDLFGGQSMIVGPRGQILTQQRGWTTGDSFVCTTIDIEALRRARVANGLYNQFKDLRTEQYRAIYDTPIYPKNQYLDAPPEENWLAREDTTRANNIKKLIERGVLTPPTGYAG
;
A
#
# COMPACT_ATOMS: atom_id res chain seq x y z
N MET A 1 39.85 -21.30 34.80
CA MET A 1 39.80 -19.95 34.23
C MET A 1 39.29 -19.95 32.78
N LEU A 2 38.39 -20.87 32.39
CA LEU A 2 37.83 -20.94 31.02
C LEU A 2 36.32 -21.24 30.98
N ASP A 3 35.69 -21.65 32.10
CA ASP A 3 34.25 -21.95 32.13
C ASP A 3 33.34 -20.74 32.47
N ALA A 4 33.90 -19.62 32.92
CA ALA A 4 33.10 -18.44 33.29
C ALA A 4 32.68 -17.56 32.09
N ILE A 5 33.26 -17.79 30.90
CA ILE A 5 33.05 -16.93 29.73
C ILE A 5 31.86 -17.39 28.86
N ARG A 6 31.39 -18.64 29.02
CA ARG A 6 30.27 -19.18 28.20
C ARG A 6 28.87 -18.72 28.64
N HIS A 7 28.74 -18.00 29.74
CA HIS A 7 27.43 -17.54 30.24
C HIS A 7 27.12 -16.05 30.04
N ALA A 8 28.04 -15.27 29.45
CA ALA A 8 27.90 -13.82 29.33
C ALA A 8 27.32 -13.32 27.99
N VAL A 9 26.60 -14.17 27.24
CA VAL A 9 25.83 -13.75 26.05
C VAL A 9 24.39 -14.28 26.16
N ARG A 10 23.76 -14.04 27.32
CA ARG A 10 22.30 -13.97 27.37
C ARG A 10 21.92 -12.51 27.22
N SER A 11 21.19 -12.26 26.15
CA SER A 11 20.64 -10.98 25.73
C SER A 11 19.66 -10.43 26.78
N ASP A 12 20.19 -9.69 27.74
CA ASP A 12 19.41 -8.94 28.73
C ASP A 12 18.91 -7.60 28.15
N ILE A 13 18.06 -7.66 27.13
CA ILE A 13 17.31 -6.48 26.63
C ILE A 13 15.79 -6.65 26.64
N ALA A 14 15.27 -7.71 27.24
CA ALA A 14 13.84 -7.87 27.44
C ALA A 14 13.43 -7.31 28.82
N SER A 15 12.76 -6.15 28.83
CA SER A 15 12.15 -5.61 30.05
C SER A 15 10.98 -6.50 30.52
N PRO A 16 10.67 -6.56 31.83
CA PRO A 16 9.63 -7.44 32.40
C PRO A 16 8.20 -7.16 31.91
N TRP A 17 7.99 -6.06 31.18
CA TRP A 17 6.70 -5.67 30.60
C TRP A 17 6.59 -5.94 29.09
N SER A 18 7.65 -6.44 28.44
CA SER A 18 7.64 -6.76 27.00
C SER A 18 7.01 -8.12 26.70
N ARG A 19 5.69 -8.22 26.90
CA ARG A 19 4.90 -9.41 26.52
C ARG A 19 4.59 -9.49 25.02
N ALA A 20 5.18 -8.61 24.22
CA ALA A 20 5.23 -8.73 22.77
C ALA A 20 6.70 -8.95 22.40
N SER A 21 7.01 -10.11 21.82
CA SER A 21 8.19 -10.26 20.97
C SER A 21 8.26 -9.02 20.08
N SER A 22 9.35 -8.27 20.12
CA SER A 22 9.55 -7.17 19.18
C SER A 22 9.27 -7.70 17.78
N ASP A 23 8.25 -7.16 17.12
CA ASP A 23 7.93 -7.48 15.73
C ASP A 23 9.11 -6.99 14.88
N LEU A 24 10.10 -7.85 14.73
CA LEU A 24 11.22 -7.65 13.84
C LEU A 24 10.68 -7.90 12.45
N PHE A 25 10.05 -6.87 11.88
CA PHE A 25 9.38 -6.83 10.58
C PHE A 25 9.90 -7.91 9.62
N GLY A 26 9.10 -8.96 9.44
CA GLY A 26 9.38 -10.07 8.51
C GLY A 26 9.13 -9.69 7.06
N GLY A 27 9.82 -8.65 6.58
CA GLY A 27 9.69 -8.15 5.22
C GLY A 27 9.91 -9.24 4.17
N GLN A 28 9.42 -9.00 2.95
CA GLN A 28 9.69 -9.86 1.78
C GLN A 28 9.95 -8.98 0.56
N SER A 29 10.93 -8.09 0.70
CA SER A 29 11.34 -7.17 -0.37
C SER A 29 11.53 -7.93 -1.66
N MET A 30 10.92 -7.44 -2.74
CA MET A 30 10.94 -8.09 -4.03
C MET A 30 11.08 -7.08 -5.16
N ILE A 31 11.65 -7.54 -6.26
CA ILE A 31 11.74 -6.80 -7.52
C ILE A 31 10.88 -7.54 -8.54
N VAL A 32 9.86 -6.86 -9.05
CA VAL A 32 8.91 -7.41 -10.01
C VAL A 32 9.17 -6.81 -11.39
N GLY A 33 9.27 -7.66 -12.40
CA GLY A 33 9.49 -7.29 -13.78
C GLY A 33 8.23 -6.76 -14.46
N PRO A 34 8.37 -6.22 -15.69
CA PRO A 34 7.29 -5.49 -16.37
C PRO A 34 6.11 -6.35 -16.84
N ARG A 35 6.22 -7.68 -16.81
CA ARG A 35 5.11 -8.61 -17.11
C ARG A 35 4.51 -9.22 -15.85
N GLY A 36 4.81 -8.66 -14.67
CA GLY A 36 4.34 -9.17 -13.38
C GLY A 36 5.14 -10.36 -12.82
N GLN A 37 6.24 -10.76 -13.47
CA GLN A 37 7.10 -11.84 -12.97
C GLN A 37 7.98 -11.36 -11.82
N ILE A 38 8.11 -12.14 -10.75
CA ILE A 38 9.05 -11.85 -9.66
C ILE A 38 10.47 -12.17 -10.15
N LEU A 39 11.34 -11.17 -10.22
CA LEU A 39 12.74 -11.33 -10.64
C LEU A 39 13.63 -11.77 -9.49
N THR A 40 13.37 -11.22 -8.30
CA THR A 40 14.04 -11.60 -7.06
C THR A 40 13.16 -11.21 -5.89
N GLN A 41 13.28 -11.96 -4.80
CA GLN A 41 12.50 -11.77 -3.59
C GLN A 41 13.29 -12.33 -2.41
N GLN A 42 13.34 -11.58 -1.32
CA GLN A 42 13.80 -12.14 -0.06
C GLN A 42 12.74 -13.12 0.45
N ARG A 43 13.13 -14.39 0.57
CA ARG A 43 12.26 -15.48 1.02
C ARG A 43 12.54 -15.83 2.48
N GLY A 44 11.49 -16.28 3.15
CA GLY A 44 11.57 -16.76 4.53
C GLY A 44 11.64 -15.63 5.55
N TRP A 45 11.81 -16.03 6.81
CA TRP A 45 12.03 -15.12 7.92
C TRP A 45 13.52 -14.79 8.01
N THR A 46 13.87 -13.50 7.96
CA THR A 46 15.27 -13.06 8.12
C THR A 46 15.37 -12.24 9.40
N THR A 47 16.21 -12.68 10.33
CA THR A 47 16.54 -11.93 11.54
C THR A 47 17.71 -11.00 11.21
N GLY A 48 17.44 -9.87 10.56
CA GLY A 48 18.45 -8.87 10.20
C GLY A 48 18.17 -8.14 8.88
N ASP A 49 19.09 -7.29 8.47
CA ASP A 49 19.02 -6.59 7.19
C ASP A 49 19.47 -7.51 6.05
N SER A 50 18.74 -7.47 4.93
CA SER A 50 19.06 -8.26 3.74
C SER A 50 19.02 -7.39 2.50
N PHE A 51 19.91 -7.69 1.54
CA PHE A 51 19.97 -7.00 0.27
C PHE A 51 19.37 -7.87 -0.83
N VAL A 52 18.50 -7.26 -1.64
CA VAL A 52 17.88 -7.89 -2.81
C VAL A 52 18.34 -7.11 -4.05
N CYS A 53 19.02 -7.78 -4.97
CA CYS A 53 19.57 -7.17 -6.18
C CYS A 53 19.17 -7.97 -7.42
N THR A 54 18.92 -7.27 -8.52
CA THR A 54 18.76 -7.86 -9.85
C THR A 54 19.09 -6.84 -10.93
N THR A 55 19.34 -7.30 -12.15
CA THR A 55 19.49 -6.45 -13.33
C THR A 55 18.15 -6.29 -14.03
N ILE A 56 17.79 -5.05 -14.42
CA ILE A 56 16.55 -4.77 -15.14
C ILE A 56 16.87 -4.48 -16.60
N ASP A 57 16.30 -5.28 -17.52
CA ASP A 57 16.38 -5.02 -18.96
C ASP A 57 15.36 -3.94 -19.38
N ILE A 58 15.87 -2.75 -19.67
CA ILE A 58 15.06 -1.60 -20.09
C ILE A 58 14.53 -1.78 -21.52
N GLU A 59 15.26 -2.45 -22.41
CA GLU A 59 14.79 -2.72 -23.77
C GLU A 59 13.67 -3.74 -23.78
N ALA A 60 13.71 -4.76 -22.90
CA ALA A 60 12.57 -5.66 -22.72
C ALA A 60 11.30 -4.91 -22.27
N LEU A 61 11.43 -3.92 -21.38
CA LEU A 61 10.32 -3.05 -20.99
C LEU A 61 9.79 -2.23 -22.17
N ARG A 62 10.67 -1.61 -22.97
CA ARG A 62 10.29 -0.83 -24.17
C ARG A 62 9.56 -1.70 -25.19
N ARG A 63 10.09 -2.89 -25.50
CA ARG A 63 9.44 -3.86 -26.38
C ARG A 63 8.07 -4.28 -25.86
N ALA A 64 7.93 -4.53 -24.56
CA ALA A 64 6.65 -4.90 -23.95
C ALA A 64 5.59 -3.79 -24.06
N ARG A 65 5.98 -2.51 -23.95
CA ARG A 65 5.05 -1.36 -24.10
C ARG A 65 4.57 -1.15 -25.53
N VAL A 66 5.42 -1.44 -26.52
CA VAL A 66 5.08 -1.31 -27.95
C VAL A 66 4.32 -2.53 -28.46
N ALA A 67 4.52 -3.70 -27.84
CA ALA A 67 3.80 -4.91 -28.22
C ALA A 67 2.28 -4.71 -28.06
N ASN A 68 1.53 -5.03 -29.13
CA ASN A 68 0.07 -4.99 -29.16
C ASN A 68 -0.52 -6.28 -28.57
N GLY A 69 -0.10 -6.63 -27.36
CA GLY A 69 -0.63 -7.76 -26.60
C GLY A 69 -1.95 -7.43 -25.91
N LEU A 70 -2.66 -8.49 -25.51
CA LEU A 70 -3.69 -8.40 -24.47
C LEU A 70 -3.02 -7.95 -23.16
N TYR A 71 -3.70 -7.12 -22.37
CA TYR A 71 -3.18 -6.54 -21.12
C TYR A 71 -2.01 -5.56 -21.28
N ASN A 72 -2.04 -4.73 -22.34
CA ASN A 72 -1.23 -3.51 -22.35
C ASN A 72 -2.09 -2.37 -21.78
N GLN A 73 -2.09 -2.26 -20.46
CA GLN A 73 -2.90 -1.28 -19.75
C GLN A 73 -2.69 0.15 -20.28
N PHE A 74 -1.48 0.51 -20.73
CA PHE A 74 -1.23 1.86 -21.23
C PHE A 74 -2.06 2.21 -22.47
N LYS A 75 -2.26 1.27 -23.40
CA LYS A 75 -3.12 1.50 -24.57
C LYS A 75 -4.61 1.29 -24.27
N ASP A 76 -4.92 0.42 -23.29
CA ASP A 76 -6.28 0.00 -22.99
C ASP A 76 -6.97 0.88 -21.92
N LEU A 77 -6.20 1.74 -21.23
CA LEU A 77 -6.72 2.75 -20.31
C LEU A 77 -7.51 3.80 -21.08
N ARG A 78 -8.84 3.81 -20.90
CA ARG A 78 -9.76 4.80 -21.46
C ARG A 78 -9.72 6.10 -20.63
N THR A 79 -8.56 6.74 -20.59
CA THR A 79 -8.31 7.93 -19.75
C THR A 79 -9.31 9.06 -20.00
N GLU A 80 -9.83 9.17 -21.21
CA GLU A 80 -10.85 10.13 -21.63
C GLU A 80 -12.18 9.89 -20.91
N GLN A 81 -12.58 8.63 -20.76
CA GLN A 81 -13.79 8.26 -20.02
C GLN A 81 -13.58 8.46 -18.52
N TYR A 82 -12.41 8.07 -18.00
CA TYR A 82 -12.08 8.30 -16.59
C TYR A 82 -12.05 9.78 -16.24
N ARG A 83 -11.56 10.65 -17.14
CA ARG A 83 -11.57 12.10 -16.93
C ARG A 83 -12.98 12.62 -16.68
N ALA A 84 -13.95 12.22 -17.49
CA ALA A 84 -15.34 12.63 -17.31
C ALA A 84 -15.91 12.15 -15.97
N ILE A 85 -15.61 10.90 -15.56
CA ILE A 85 -16.01 10.35 -14.25
C ILE A 85 -15.41 11.17 -13.10
N TYR A 86 -14.15 11.59 -13.21
CA TYR A 86 -13.45 12.37 -12.19
C TYR A 86 -13.66 13.89 -12.28
N ASP A 87 -14.43 14.37 -13.26
CA ASP A 87 -14.72 15.80 -13.43
C ASP A 87 -15.54 16.34 -12.25
N THR A 88 -16.48 15.54 -11.76
CA THR A 88 -17.22 15.85 -10.53
C THR A 88 -16.74 14.96 -9.37
N PRO A 89 -15.66 15.34 -8.66
CA PRO A 89 -15.04 14.48 -7.65
C PRO A 89 -16.04 14.10 -6.56
N ILE A 90 -15.96 12.84 -6.11
CA ILE A 90 -16.72 12.34 -4.96
C ILE A 90 -15.96 12.75 -3.70
N TYR A 91 -14.71 12.33 -3.60
CA TYR A 91 -13.83 12.58 -2.48
C TYR A 91 -13.09 13.93 -2.62
N PRO A 92 -12.93 14.71 -1.53
CA PRO A 92 -12.23 16.00 -1.58
C PRO A 92 -10.76 15.85 -2.00
N LYS A 93 -10.29 16.67 -2.94
CA LYS A 93 -8.89 16.67 -3.39
C LYS A 93 -8.00 17.36 -2.35
N ASN A 94 -6.74 16.94 -2.26
CA ASN A 94 -5.66 17.67 -1.58
C ASN A 94 -5.96 18.07 -0.12
N GLN A 95 -6.55 17.19 0.67
CA GLN A 95 -7.03 17.46 2.02
C GLN A 95 -5.97 17.93 3.04
N TYR A 96 -4.68 17.79 2.71
CA TYR A 96 -3.52 18.12 3.55
C TYR A 96 -2.50 18.99 2.80
N LEU A 97 -2.95 19.80 1.84
CA LEU A 97 -2.06 20.69 1.09
C LEU A 97 -1.47 21.78 1.98
N ASP A 98 -2.31 22.37 2.83
CA ASP A 98 -1.95 23.53 3.64
C ASP A 98 -1.54 23.17 5.07
N ALA A 99 -2.00 22.01 5.57
CA ALA A 99 -1.72 21.54 6.92
C ALA A 99 -1.67 20.01 7.00
N PRO A 100 -0.78 19.45 7.85
CA PRO A 100 -0.75 18.02 8.12
C PRO A 100 -2.01 17.55 8.87
N PRO A 101 -2.31 16.24 8.86
CA PRO A 101 -3.43 15.70 9.62
C PRO A 101 -3.27 15.96 11.13
N GLU A 102 -4.35 16.44 11.74
CA GLU A 102 -4.48 16.57 13.19
C GLU A 102 -4.78 15.19 13.83
N GLU A 103 -4.58 15.09 15.14
CA GLU A 103 -4.76 13.84 15.90
C GLU A 103 -6.19 13.26 15.79
N ASN A 104 -7.19 14.11 15.55
CA ASN A 104 -8.60 13.73 15.36
C ASN A 104 -9.03 13.56 13.88
N TRP A 105 -8.09 13.26 12.98
CA TRP A 105 -8.39 13.12 11.55
C TRP A 105 -9.44 12.03 11.24
N LEU A 106 -9.56 11.00 12.09
CA LEU A 106 -10.54 9.92 11.93
C LEU A 106 -11.99 10.43 11.99
N ALA A 107 -12.33 11.31 12.94
CA ALA A 107 -13.68 11.84 13.04
C ALA A 107 -14.07 12.71 11.82
N ARG A 108 -13.10 13.48 11.31
CA ARG A 108 -13.24 14.22 10.03
C ARG A 108 -13.45 13.25 8.87
N GLU A 109 -12.69 12.16 8.85
CA GLU A 109 -12.74 11.16 7.79
C GLU A 109 -14.08 10.43 7.73
N ASP A 110 -14.64 10.06 8.89
CA ASP A 110 -15.97 9.44 8.99
C ASP A 110 -17.07 10.37 8.45
N THR A 111 -17.00 11.65 8.81
CA THR A 111 -17.92 12.68 8.29
C THR A 111 -17.78 12.82 6.77
N THR A 112 -16.55 12.83 6.26
CA THR A 112 -16.28 12.92 4.82
C THR A 112 -16.84 11.71 4.06
N ARG A 113 -16.67 10.50 4.61
CA ARG A 113 -17.20 9.26 4.02
C ARG A 113 -18.73 9.25 4.01
N ALA A 114 -19.37 9.66 5.09
CA ALA A 114 -20.83 9.77 5.15
C ALA A 114 -21.36 10.75 4.09
N ASN A 115 -20.73 11.92 3.96
CA ASN A 115 -21.08 12.91 2.93
C ASN A 115 -20.88 12.38 1.51
N ASN A 116 -19.85 11.57 1.27
CA ASN A 116 -19.62 10.96 -0.04
C ASN A 116 -20.73 9.97 -0.42
N ILE A 117 -21.22 9.17 0.53
CA ILE A 117 -22.37 8.26 0.30
C ILE A 117 -23.62 9.08 0.00
N LYS A 118 -23.92 10.11 0.80
CA LYS A 118 -25.05 11.01 0.56
C LYS A 118 -24.99 11.61 -0.84
N LYS A 119 -23.82 12.11 -1.25
CA LYS A 119 -23.60 12.69 -2.58
C LYS A 119 -23.83 11.69 -3.71
N LEU A 120 -23.46 10.42 -3.51
CA LEU A 120 -23.70 9.36 -4.49
C LEU A 120 -25.18 9.01 -4.62
N ILE A 121 -25.93 9.05 -3.51
CA ILE A 121 -27.39 8.90 -3.50
C ILE A 121 -28.05 10.09 -4.20
N GLU A 122 -27.66 11.33 -3.87
CA GLU A 122 -28.19 12.55 -4.50
C GLU A 122 -27.95 12.58 -6.02
N ARG A 123 -26.82 12.05 -6.49
CA ARG A 123 -26.51 11.91 -7.93
C ARG A 123 -27.25 10.75 -8.61
N GLY A 124 -27.99 9.93 -7.86
CA GLY A 124 -28.66 8.74 -8.38
C GLY A 124 -27.71 7.60 -8.78
N VAL A 125 -26.43 7.65 -8.34
CA VAL A 125 -25.46 6.57 -8.58
C VAL A 125 -25.77 5.38 -7.66
N LEU A 126 -26.27 5.65 -6.47
CA LEU A 126 -26.71 4.65 -5.50
C LEU A 126 -28.19 4.81 -5.22
N THR A 127 -28.92 3.69 -5.24
CA THR A 127 -30.29 3.63 -4.74
C THR A 127 -30.25 3.19 -3.28
N PRO A 128 -30.77 4.00 -2.33
CA PRO A 128 -30.77 3.61 -0.93
C PRO A 128 -31.70 2.42 -0.69
N PRO A 129 -31.40 1.55 0.28
CA PRO A 129 -32.27 0.44 0.64
C PRO A 129 -33.58 0.96 1.25
N THR A 130 -34.64 0.14 1.18
CA THR A 130 -35.93 0.45 1.81
C THR A 130 -35.76 0.72 3.31
N GLY A 131 -36.21 1.88 3.78
CA GLY A 131 -36.10 2.28 5.19
C GLY A 131 -34.79 2.99 5.57
N TYR A 132 -33.96 3.39 4.60
CA TYR A 132 -32.76 4.19 4.87
C TYR A 132 -33.14 5.58 5.43
N ALA A 133 -32.86 5.80 6.72
CA ALA A 133 -32.81 7.11 7.32
C ALA A 133 -31.36 7.60 7.23
N GLY A 134 -31.10 8.55 6.33
CA GLY A 134 -29.77 9.13 6.12
C GLY A 134 -29.30 10.05 7.22
#